data_AF-F0X2Q9-F1
#
_entry.id   AF-F0X2Q9-F1
#
_cell.length_a   1.000
_cell.length_b   1.000
_cell.length_c   1.000
_cell.angle_alpha   90.00
_cell.angle_beta   90.00
_cell.angle_gamma   90.00
#
_symmetry.space_group_name_H-M   'P 1'
#
loop_
_entity.id
_entity.type
_entity.pdbx_description
1 polymer ?
#
loop_
_entity_poly.entity_id
_entity_poly.type
_entity_poly.pdbx_seq_one_letter_code
_entity_poly.pdbx_strand_id
1 'polypeptide(L)'
;MVDERVTCLSALGRHTEVLQLYIRELGGFTLAESYCAQCYKTHRDPSIYTSLLKIILLYRSDSEENHTIKTSGQMDLVQIESASVRMAVELLNKFPERMEASIALNLLPVDVPVASLIPFLCCTFDVQVDQYRNGQVQTQLAKMENFRVRGLLSMRRKAYVTIWASQCCQICECKLGLGTTVRLPEGSLVHYGCHLAQVGDH
;
A
#
# COMPACT_ATOMS: atom_id res chain seq x y z
N MET A 1 -13.16 -5.36 34.37
CA MET A 1 -12.50 -4.05 34.39
C MET A 1 -11.44 -3.91 33.29
N VAL A 2 -10.64 -4.95 32.99
CA VAL A 2 -9.67 -4.92 31.87
C VAL A 2 -10.37 -4.79 30.50
N ASP A 3 -11.49 -5.49 30.29
CA ASP A 3 -12.22 -5.48 29.01
C ASP A 3 -12.80 -4.11 28.63
N GLU A 4 -13.33 -3.37 29.61
CA GLU A 4 -13.84 -2.00 29.41
C GLU A 4 -12.69 -1.05 29.04
N ARG A 5 -11.55 -1.17 29.74
CA ARG A 5 -10.35 -0.40 29.46
C ARG A 5 -9.81 -0.69 28.06
N VAL A 6 -9.76 -1.96 27.65
CA VAL A 6 -9.33 -2.37 26.31
C VAL A 6 -10.28 -1.80 25.25
N THR A 7 -11.59 -1.87 25.49
CA THR A 7 -12.59 -1.33 24.56
C THR A 7 -12.41 0.18 24.36
N CYS A 8 -12.22 0.94 25.45
CA CYS A 8 -11.93 2.37 25.38
C CYS A 8 -10.62 2.67 24.65
N LEU A 9 -9.53 1.99 24.99
CA LEU A 9 -8.22 2.24 24.35
C LEU A 9 -8.21 1.87 22.86
N SER A 10 -8.93 0.81 22.49
CA SER A 10 -9.13 0.43 21.09
C SER A 10 -9.92 1.49 20.33
N ALA A 11 -10.95 2.09 20.93
CA ALA A 11 -11.71 3.17 20.32
C ALA A 11 -10.88 4.47 20.17
N LEU A 12 -9.91 4.69 21.06
CA LEU A 12 -8.98 5.81 21.03
C LEU A 12 -7.78 5.60 20.08
N GLY A 13 -7.68 4.45 19.40
CA GLY A 13 -6.55 4.13 18.51
C GLY A 13 -5.23 3.82 19.23
N ARG A 14 -5.26 3.64 20.56
CA ARG A 14 -4.06 3.35 21.38
C ARG A 14 -3.77 1.85 21.40
N HIS A 15 -3.51 1.27 20.22
CA HIS A 15 -3.33 -0.17 20.03
C HIS A 15 -2.14 -0.75 20.82
N THR A 16 -1.04 -0.01 20.94
CA THR A 16 0.16 -0.44 21.68
C THR A 16 -0.15 -0.74 23.14
N GLU A 17 -0.96 0.09 23.80
CA GLU A 17 -1.32 -0.09 25.20
C GLU A 17 -2.28 -1.25 25.40
N VAL A 18 -3.20 -1.47 24.44
CA VAL A 18 -4.07 -2.64 24.44
C VAL A 18 -3.23 -3.92 24.37
N LEU A 19 -2.23 -3.97 23.49
CA LEU A 19 -1.32 -5.11 23.36
C LEU A 19 -0.48 -5.32 24.63
N GLN A 20 -0.01 -4.23 25.26
CA GLN A 20 0.68 -4.32 26.54
C GLN A 20 -0.21 -4.89 27.65
N LEU A 21 -1.48 -4.48 27.72
CA LEU A 21 -2.44 -5.02 28.68
C LEU A 21 -2.69 -6.52 28.45
N TYR A 22 -2.88 -6.94 27.19
CA TYR A 22 -3.07 -8.35 26.86
C TYR A 22 -1.88 -9.23 27.27
N ILE A 23 -0.65 -8.73 27.04
CA ILE A 23 0.57 -9.48 27.35
C ILE A 23 0.86 -9.48 28.86
N ARG A 24 0.68 -8.33 29.54
CA ARG A 24 1.03 -8.14 30.96
C ARG A 24 0.00 -8.74 31.93
N GLU A 25 -1.29 -8.50 31.69
CA GLU A 25 -2.34 -8.81 32.67
C GLU A 25 -3.01 -10.16 32.39
N LEU A 26 -3.05 -10.61 31.13
CA LEU A 26 -3.76 -11.82 30.72
C LEU A 26 -2.84 -12.98 30.31
N GLY A 27 -1.52 -12.76 30.25
CA GLY A 27 -0.52 -13.77 29.86
C GLY A 27 -0.78 -14.41 28.48
N GLY A 28 -1.64 -13.79 27.67
CA GLY A 28 -2.28 -14.43 26.53
C GLY A 28 -1.77 -13.88 25.22
N PHE A 29 -0.68 -14.44 24.70
CA PHE A 29 -0.18 -14.13 23.35
C PHE A 29 -1.25 -14.37 22.28
N THR A 30 -2.09 -15.39 22.45
CA THR A 30 -3.20 -15.72 21.55
C THR A 30 -4.26 -14.62 21.47
N LEU A 31 -4.53 -13.90 22.56
CA LEU A 31 -5.45 -12.77 22.59
C LEU A 31 -4.85 -11.54 21.92
N ALA A 32 -3.55 -11.29 22.12
CA ALA A 32 -2.85 -10.23 21.42
C ALA A 32 -2.82 -10.48 19.91
N GLU A 33 -2.56 -11.72 19.48
CA GLU A 33 -2.62 -12.11 18.06
C GLU A 33 -4.02 -11.93 17.45
N SER A 34 -5.07 -12.32 18.16
CA SER A 34 -6.45 -12.19 17.65
C SER A 34 -6.85 -10.72 17.52
N TYR A 35 -6.44 -9.87 18.47
CA TYR A 35 -6.60 -8.43 18.39
C TYR A 35 -5.84 -7.84 17.18
N CYS A 36 -4.57 -8.20 16.99
CA CYS A 36 -3.80 -7.77 15.81
C CYS A 36 -4.48 -8.20 14.50
N ALA A 37 -5.00 -9.43 14.44
CA ALA A 37 -5.70 -9.93 13.26
C ALA A 37 -7.01 -9.16 12.99
N GLN A 38 -7.73 -8.76 14.04
CA GLN A 38 -8.94 -7.93 13.90
C GLN A 38 -8.60 -6.52 13.41
N CYS A 39 -7.62 -5.86 14.03
CA CYS A 39 -7.21 -4.52 13.62
C CYS A 39 -6.64 -4.50 12.20
N TYR A 40 -5.86 -5.52 11.82
CA TYR A 40 -5.34 -5.65 10.46
C TYR A 40 -6.45 -5.86 9.42
N LYS A 41 -7.55 -6.55 9.76
CA LYS A 41 -8.71 -6.67 8.86
C LYS A 41 -9.41 -5.33 8.65
N THR A 42 -9.53 -4.50 9.69
CA THR A 42 -10.26 -3.23 9.62
C THR A 42 -9.44 -2.09 9.00
N HIS A 43 -8.17 -1.95 9.40
CA HIS A 43 -7.33 -0.81 9.01
C HIS A 43 -6.16 -1.19 8.08
N ARG A 44 -5.87 -2.48 7.92
CA ARG A 44 -4.74 -3.00 7.12
C ARG A 44 -3.39 -2.35 7.45
N ASP A 45 -3.21 -1.96 8.71
CA ASP A 45 -1.99 -1.32 9.18
C ASP A 45 -0.96 -2.36 9.63
N PRO A 46 0.20 -2.49 8.95
CA PRO A 46 1.27 -3.40 9.35
C PRO A 46 1.99 -2.96 10.65
N SER A 47 1.85 -1.69 11.06
CA SER A 47 2.50 -1.16 12.26
C SER A 47 2.10 -1.89 13.55
N ILE A 48 0.89 -2.48 13.57
CA ILE A 48 0.33 -3.18 14.73
C ILE A 48 1.13 -4.46 15.04
N TYR A 49 1.51 -5.22 14.01
CA TYR A 49 2.34 -6.42 14.18
C TYR A 49 3.77 -6.07 14.59
N THR A 50 4.31 -4.96 14.07
CA THR A 50 5.62 -4.46 14.55
C THR A 50 5.57 -4.02 16.01
N SER A 51 4.45 -3.46 16.45
CA SER A 51 4.23 -3.08 17.85
C SER A 51 4.12 -4.31 18.74
N LEU A 52 3.42 -5.36 18.30
CA LEU A 52 3.36 -6.64 19.00
C LEU A 52 4.76 -7.25 19.15
N LEU A 53 5.54 -7.31 18.08
CA LEU A 53 6.92 -7.81 18.10
C LEU A 53 7.79 -7.01 19.09
N LYS A 54 7.70 -5.68 19.06
CA LYS A 54 8.39 -4.82 20.04
C LYS A 54 7.99 -5.17 21.46
N ILE A 55 6.70 -5.31 21.75
CA ILE A 55 6.24 -5.59 23.11
C ILE A 55 6.71 -6.97 23.60
N ILE A 56 6.72 -7.99 22.73
CA ILE A 56 7.22 -9.34 23.09
C ILE A 56 8.71 -9.29 23.45
N LEU A 57 9.49 -8.51 22.69
CA LEU A 57 10.93 -8.37 22.92
C LEU A 57 11.26 -7.40 24.08
N LEU A 58 10.40 -6.40 24.33
CA LEU A 58 10.56 -5.38 25.38
C LEU A 58 9.89 -5.73 26.71
N TYR A 59 9.07 -6.80 26.78
CA TYR A 59 8.63 -7.36 28.07
C TYR A 59 9.83 -7.66 28.99
N ARG A 60 11.03 -7.78 28.40
CA ARG A 60 12.37 -7.72 29.00
C ARG A 60 12.65 -6.56 29.97
N SER A 61 12.08 -5.38 29.76
CA SER A 61 12.61 -4.12 30.34
C SER A 61 11.88 -3.61 31.59
N ASP A 62 10.61 -3.99 31.79
CA ASP A 62 9.78 -3.40 32.86
C ASP A 62 9.84 -4.19 34.19
N SER A 63 10.57 -5.32 34.24
CA SER A 63 10.73 -6.12 35.46
C SER A 63 11.79 -5.58 36.43
N GLU A 64 12.48 -4.49 36.11
CA GLU A 64 13.61 -3.96 36.92
C GLU A 64 13.25 -2.80 37.85
N GLU A 65 12.03 -2.22 37.81
CA GLU A 65 11.74 -1.02 38.64
C GLU A 65 10.91 -1.27 39.91
N ASN A 66 10.41 -2.47 40.21
CA ASN A 66 9.69 -2.71 41.47
C ASN A 66 9.81 -4.15 41.98
N HIS A 67 10.94 -4.50 42.61
CA HIS A 67 10.90 -5.20 43.90
C HIS A 67 12.29 -5.28 44.56
N THR A 68 12.51 -4.39 45.53
CA THR A 68 13.28 -4.77 46.70
C THR A 68 12.52 -5.89 47.41
N ILE A 69 13.06 -7.10 47.39
CA ILE A 69 13.13 -8.10 48.48
C ILE A 69 13.74 -9.37 47.88
N LYS A 70 14.85 -9.81 48.48
CA LYS A 70 15.57 -11.03 48.15
C LYS A 70 14.71 -12.26 48.44
N THR A 71 14.41 -13.05 47.42
CA THR A 71 14.06 -14.47 47.59
C THR A 71 14.64 -15.31 46.46
N SER A 72 15.43 -16.31 46.88
CA SER A 72 16.03 -17.41 46.14
C SER A 72 15.22 -17.88 44.92
N GLY A 73 15.70 -17.55 43.72
CA GLY A 73 15.09 -17.94 42.44
C GLY A 73 15.96 -17.51 41.25
N GLN A 74 17.24 -17.91 41.23
CA GLN A 74 18.16 -17.70 40.10
C GLN A 74 17.91 -18.67 38.92
N MET A 75 16.81 -19.39 38.96
CA MET A 75 16.27 -20.15 37.83
C MET A 75 15.19 -19.24 37.23
N ASP A 76 15.42 -18.68 36.03
CA ASP A 76 14.36 -18.35 35.04
C ASP A 76 14.70 -17.19 34.07
N LEU A 77 15.63 -16.27 34.35
CA LEU A 77 15.87 -15.11 33.46
C LEU A 77 16.38 -15.51 32.05
N VAL A 78 17.33 -16.45 31.98
CA VAL A 78 17.86 -16.97 30.70
C VAL A 78 16.80 -17.78 29.93
N GLN A 79 15.94 -18.50 30.65
CA GLN A 79 14.87 -19.29 30.04
C GLN A 79 13.76 -18.38 29.49
N ILE A 80 13.40 -17.30 30.20
CA ILE A 80 12.43 -16.30 29.76
C ILE A 80 12.95 -15.55 28.51
N GLU A 81 14.23 -15.18 28.48
CA GLU A 81 14.85 -14.55 27.31
C GLU A 81 14.84 -15.47 26.07
N SER A 82 15.12 -16.76 26.26
CA SER A 82 15.02 -17.74 25.17
C SER A 82 13.58 -17.96 24.69
N ALA A 83 12.59 -17.84 25.58
CA ALA A 83 11.18 -18.03 25.25
C ALA A 83 10.58 -16.84 24.48
N SER A 84 10.91 -15.60 24.85
CA SER A 84 10.43 -14.39 24.17
C SER A 84 10.98 -14.28 22.74
N VAL A 85 12.27 -14.58 22.57
CA VAL A 85 12.91 -14.64 21.25
C VAL A 85 12.28 -15.74 20.38
N ARG A 86 12.01 -16.91 20.95
CA ARG A 86 11.31 -17.98 20.22
C ARG A 86 9.91 -17.54 19.77
N MET A 87 9.13 -16.91 20.64
CA MET A 87 7.80 -16.37 20.29
C MET A 87 7.87 -15.29 19.21
N ALA A 88 8.88 -14.42 19.26
CA ALA A 88 9.12 -13.41 18.23
C ALA A 88 9.41 -14.05 16.86
N VAL A 89 10.26 -15.08 16.82
CA VAL A 89 10.57 -15.83 15.60
C VAL A 89 9.34 -16.57 15.06
N GLU A 90 8.54 -17.20 15.94
CA GLU A 90 7.28 -17.85 15.56
C GLU A 90 6.28 -16.85 14.95
N LEU A 91 6.15 -15.67 15.56
CA LEU A 91 5.28 -14.59 15.06
C LEU A 91 5.71 -14.15 13.65
N LEU A 92 7.01 -13.95 13.43
CA LEU A 92 7.56 -13.56 12.13
C LEU A 92 7.27 -14.62 11.06
N ASN A 93 7.56 -15.89 11.36
CA ASN A 93 7.32 -16.99 10.41
C ASN A 93 5.83 -17.21 10.12
N LYS A 94 4.94 -16.90 11.07
CA LYS A 94 3.49 -17.03 10.91
C LYS A 94 2.87 -15.90 10.09
N PHE A 95 3.43 -14.69 10.16
CA PHE A 95 2.87 -13.51 9.47
C PHE A 95 3.92 -12.71 8.67
N PRO A 96 4.62 -13.34 7.71
CA PRO A 96 5.71 -12.70 6.98
C PRO A 96 5.30 -11.48 6.15
N GLU A 97 4.11 -11.52 5.56
CA GLU A 97 3.59 -10.44 4.70
C GLU A 97 3.00 -9.25 5.47
N ARG A 98 2.77 -9.41 6.77
CA ARG A 98 2.08 -8.38 7.59
C ARG A 98 3.04 -7.42 8.28
N MET A 99 4.34 -7.58 8.04
CA MET A 99 5.40 -6.84 8.70
C MET A 99 6.43 -6.36 7.68
N GLU A 100 7.01 -5.19 7.93
CA GLU A 100 8.15 -4.73 7.13
C GLU A 100 9.42 -5.46 7.58
N ALA A 101 10.08 -6.13 6.63
CA ALA A 101 11.23 -6.98 6.93
C ALA A 101 12.41 -6.22 7.54
N SER A 102 12.70 -5.02 7.05
CA SER A 102 13.75 -4.13 7.60
C SER A 102 13.52 -3.83 9.08
N ILE A 103 12.31 -3.43 9.45
CA ILE A 103 11.92 -3.09 10.82
C ILE A 103 11.96 -4.33 11.70
N ALA A 104 11.40 -5.45 11.22
CA ALA A 104 11.40 -6.72 11.95
C ALA A 104 12.82 -7.21 12.28
N LEU A 105 13.73 -7.20 11.30
CA LEU A 105 15.09 -7.69 11.48
C LEU A 105 15.91 -6.78 12.41
N ASN A 106 15.71 -5.46 12.36
CA ASN A 106 16.38 -4.52 13.27
C ASN A 106 15.94 -4.64 14.73
N LEU A 107 14.77 -5.25 14.99
CA LEU A 107 14.25 -5.44 16.34
C LEU A 107 14.78 -6.71 16.99
N LEU A 108 15.18 -7.71 16.20
CA LEU A 108 15.66 -8.99 16.74
C LEU A 108 17.06 -8.82 17.39
N PRO A 109 17.35 -9.59 18.45
CA PRO A 109 18.69 -9.66 19.00
C PRO A 109 19.67 -10.28 17.98
N VAL A 110 20.94 -9.91 18.06
CA VAL A 110 21.99 -10.32 17.11
C VAL A 110 22.25 -11.84 17.15
N ASP A 111 21.89 -12.49 18.25
CA ASP A 111 22.18 -13.90 18.52
C ASP A 111 21.16 -14.86 17.89
N VAL A 112 20.12 -14.34 17.23
CA VAL A 112 19.10 -15.17 16.58
C VAL A 112 19.70 -15.86 15.35
N PRO A 113 19.67 -17.20 15.26
CA PRO A 113 20.19 -17.90 14.10
C PRO A 113 19.33 -17.61 12.87
N VAL A 114 19.96 -17.14 11.79
CA VAL A 114 19.26 -16.84 10.51
C VAL A 114 18.46 -18.04 10.00
N ALA A 115 18.91 -19.27 10.28
CA ALA A 115 18.22 -20.50 9.92
C ALA A 115 16.76 -20.56 10.45
N SER A 116 16.47 -19.98 11.62
CA SER A 116 15.12 -19.96 12.18
C SER A 116 14.19 -18.97 11.48
N LEU A 117 14.75 -18.03 10.72
CA LEU A 117 14.03 -16.99 9.97
C LEU A 117 13.85 -17.34 8.50
N ILE A 118 14.30 -18.51 8.03
CA ILE A 118 14.20 -18.91 6.62
C ILE A 118 12.76 -18.80 6.09
N PRO A 119 11.70 -19.30 6.77
CA PRO A 119 10.33 -19.18 6.26
C PRO A 119 9.90 -17.73 6.07
N PHE A 120 10.21 -16.88 7.05
CA PHE A 120 9.97 -15.44 6.99
C PHE A 120 10.69 -14.79 5.80
N LEU A 121 12.00 -15.01 5.71
CA LEU A 121 12.85 -14.40 4.68
C LEU A 121 12.43 -14.84 3.28
N CYS A 122 12.26 -16.14 3.04
CA CYS A 122 11.83 -16.66 1.74
C CYS A 122 10.51 -16.03 1.29
N CYS A 123 9.49 -16.04 2.15
CA CYS A 123 8.20 -15.44 1.81
C CYS A 123 8.32 -13.93 1.53
N THR A 124 9.09 -13.19 2.35
CA THR A 124 9.30 -11.75 2.10
C THR A 124 10.00 -11.50 0.76
N PHE A 125 11.01 -12.31 0.39
CA PHE A 125 11.69 -12.19 -0.89
C PHE A 125 10.77 -12.53 -2.07
N ASP A 126 10.01 -13.62 -1.97
CA ASP A 126 9.08 -14.04 -3.03
C ASP A 126 8.05 -12.93 -3.32
N VAL A 127 7.47 -12.34 -2.26
CA VAL A 127 6.53 -11.22 -2.40
C VAL A 127 7.18 -10.00 -3.05
N GLN A 128 8.41 -9.66 -2.68
CA GLN A 128 9.14 -8.53 -3.30
C GLN A 128 9.44 -8.81 -4.78
N VAL A 129 9.86 -10.03 -5.12
CA VAL A 129 10.13 -10.45 -6.49
C VAL A 129 8.85 -10.40 -7.33
N ASP A 130 7.75 -10.89 -6.80
CA ASP A 130 6.45 -10.89 -7.47
C ASP A 130 5.92 -9.47 -7.69
N GLN A 131 6.02 -8.60 -6.67
CA GLN A 131 5.67 -7.19 -6.81
C GLN A 131 6.50 -6.50 -7.90
N TYR A 132 7.81 -6.76 -7.93
CA TYR A 132 8.69 -6.20 -8.95
C TYR A 132 8.31 -6.69 -10.36
N ARG A 133 8.15 -8.01 -10.55
CA ARG A 133 7.79 -8.62 -11.84
C ARG A 133 6.44 -8.13 -12.33
N ASN A 134 5.43 -8.14 -11.48
CA ASN A 134 4.09 -7.68 -11.82
C ASN A 134 4.08 -6.18 -12.13
N GLY A 135 4.82 -5.37 -11.35
CA GLY A 135 4.99 -3.95 -11.60
C GLY A 135 5.65 -3.65 -12.95
N GLN A 136 6.65 -4.45 -13.36
CA GLN A 136 7.25 -4.33 -14.69
C GLN A 136 6.23 -4.60 -15.79
N VAL A 137 5.45 -5.69 -15.68
CA VAL A 137 4.41 -6.03 -16.67
C VAL A 137 3.38 -4.90 -16.78
N GLN A 138 2.83 -4.43 -15.65
CA GLN A 138 1.87 -3.34 -15.62
C GLN A 138 2.43 -2.06 -16.26
N THR A 139 3.68 -1.72 -15.96
CA THR A 139 4.36 -0.56 -16.53
C THR A 139 4.49 -0.67 -18.04
N GLN A 140 4.87 -1.84 -18.56
CA GLN A 140 5.01 -2.04 -20.01
C GLN A 140 3.65 -2.01 -20.71
N LEU A 141 2.61 -2.62 -20.13
CA LEU A 141 1.25 -2.54 -20.68
C LEU A 141 0.74 -1.10 -20.75
N ALA A 142 0.93 -0.32 -19.68
CA ALA A 142 0.56 1.10 -19.66
C ALA A 142 1.33 1.90 -20.72
N LYS A 143 2.62 1.62 -20.92
CA LYS A 143 3.43 2.24 -21.97
C LYS A 143 2.92 1.88 -23.37
N MET A 144 2.62 0.61 -23.63
CA MET A 144 2.09 0.15 -24.91
C MET A 144 0.77 0.83 -25.25
N GLU A 145 -0.15 0.93 -24.29
CA GLU A 145 -1.42 1.61 -24.49
C GLU A 145 -1.23 3.11 -24.75
N ASN A 146 -0.32 3.75 -24.02
CA ASN A 146 0.03 5.15 -24.25
C ASN A 146 0.56 5.37 -25.68
N PHE A 147 1.47 4.50 -26.15
CA PHE A 147 1.98 4.56 -27.52
C PHE A 147 0.87 4.33 -28.56
N ARG A 148 -0.04 3.38 -28.33
CA ARG A 148 -1.19 3.12 -29.21
C ARG A 148 -2.06 4.36 -29.37
N VAL A 149 -2.45 4.99 -28.25
CA VAL A 149 -3.29 6.21 -28.26
C VAL A 149 -2.56 7.37 -28.93
N ARG A 150 -1.27 7.57 -28.63
CA ARG A 150 -0.45 8.61 -29.29
C ARG A 150 -0.32 8.36 -30.79
N GLY A 151 -0.16 7.11 -31.21
CA GLY A 151 -0.14 6.71 -32.61
C GLY A 151 -1.45 7.05 -33.33
N LEU A 152 -2.59 6.68 -32.73
CA LEU A 152 -3.91 7.02 -33.28
C LEU A 152 -4.11 8.54 -33.37
N LEU A 153 -3.75 9.29 -32.33
CA LEU A 153 -3.81 10.75 -32.34
C LEU A 153 -2.94 11.36 -33.44
N SER A 154 -1.72 10.84 -33.62
CA SER A 154 -0.82 11.28 -34.70
C SER A 154 -1.45 11.02 -36.07
N MET A 155 -2.01 9.83 -36.31
CA MET A 155 -2.70 9.51 -37.56
C MET A 155 -3.89 10.44 -37.83
N ARG A 156 -4.72 10.70 -36.80
CA ARG A 156 -5.87 11.61 -36.93
C ARG A 156 -5.43 13.05 -37.20
N ARG A 157 -4.33 13.51 -36.59
CA ARG A 157 -3.74 14.86 -36.83
C ARG A 157 -3.10 15.01 -38.20
N LYS A 158 -2.62 13.92 -38.82
CA LYS A 158 -2.06 13.93 -40.18
C LYS A 158 -3.14 14.03 -41.27
N ALA A 159 -4.42 13.89 -40.93
CA ALA A 159 -5.50 14.04 -41.91
C ALA A 159 -5.50 15.47 -42.47
N TYR A 160 -5.34 15.59 -43.78
CA TYR A 160 -5.45 16.84 -44.51
C TYR A 160 -6.60 16.74 -45.51
N VAL A 161 -7.14 17.89 -45.92
CA VAL A 161 -8.14 17.98 -47.00
C VAL A 161 -7.65 19.01 -48.00
N THR A 162 -7.70 18.65 -49.27
CA THR A 162 -7.43 19.58 -50.36
C THR A 162 -8.68 20.38 -50.66
N ILE A 163 -8.58 21.71 -50.60
CA ILE A 163 -9.69 22.62 -50.88
C ILE A 163 -9.63 23.04 -52.35
N TRP A 164 -10.68 22.74 -53.09
CA TRP A 164 -10.81 23.13 -54.50
C TRP A 164 -11.61 24.44 -54.62
N ALA A 165 -11.36 25.20 -55.68
CA ALA A 165 -12.06 26.48 -55.93
C ALA A 165 -13.60 26.34 -56.10
N SER A 166 -14.08 25.13 -56.37
CA SER A 166 -15.50 24.79 -56.51
C SER A 166 -16.18 24.42 -55.19
N GLN A 167 -15.45 24.24 -54.09
CA GLN A 167 -16.05 23.82 -52.83
C GLN A 167 -16.77 24.96 -52.11
N CYS A 168 -17.96 24.65 -51.60
CA CYS A 168 -18.82 25.57 -50.87
C CYS A 168 -18.94 25.20 -49.39
N CYS A 169 -19.18 26.21 -48.55
CA CYS A 169 -19.51 26.06 -47.14
C CYS A 169 -20.88 25.39 -46.97
N GLN A 170 -21.01 24.39 -46.09
CA GLN A 170 -22.29 23.73 -45.84
C GLN A 170 -23.33 24.57 -45.08
N ILE A 171 -22.93 25.72 -44.51
CA ILE A 171 -23.83 26.56 -43.70
C ILE A 171 -24.41 27.70 -44.55
N CYS A 172 -23.56 28.41 -45.30
CA CYS A 172 -23.96 29.57 -46.09
C CYS A 172 -23.97 29.31 -47.60
N GLU A 173 -23.58 28.11 -48.05
CA GLU A 173 -23.51 27.68 -49.45
C GLU A 173 -22.56 28.51 -50.36
N CYS A 174 -21.90 29.53 -49.82
CA CYS A 174 -20.89 30.33 -50.51
C CYS A 174 -19.57 29.55 -50.70
N LYS A 175 -18.84 29.87 -51.78
CA LYS A 175 -17.50 29.30 -52.05
C LYS A 175 -16.53 29.58 -50.89
N LEU A 176 -15.70 28.60 -50.55
CA LEU A 176 -14.77 28.69 -49.43
C LEU A 176 -13.63 29.70 -49.68
N GLY A 177 -13.15 29.79 -50.92
CA GLY A 177 -12.13 30.77 -51.32
C GLY A 177 -10.81 30.65 -50.55
N LEU A 178 -10.10 31.78 -50.38
CA LEU A 178 -8.83 31.88 -49.63
C LEU A 178 -9.02 32.14 -48.12
N GLY A 179 -10.26 32.15 -47.63
CA GLY A 179 -10.57 32.45 -46.23
C GLY A 179 -10.24 31.29 -45.28
N THR A 180 -10.23 31.56 -43.98
CA THR A 180 -10.01 30.54 -42.96
C THR A 180 -11.18 29.54 -42.94
N THR A 181 -10.89 28.28 -43.24
CA THR A 181 -11.85 27.18 -43.27
C THR A 181 -11.66 26.22 -42.09
N VAL A 182 -12.75 25.61 -41.63
CA VAL A 182 -12.76 24.56 -40.62
C VAL A 182 -13.30 23.28 -41.23
N ARG A 183 -12.68 22.15 -40.88
CA ARG A 183 -13.19 20.82 -41.20
C ARG A 183 -13.88 20.23 -39.99
N LEU A 184 -15.16 19.89 -40.12
CA LEU A 184 -15.94 19.24 -39.07
C LEU A 184 -15.55 17.74 -38.94
N PRO A 185 -15.86 17.09 -37.80
CA PRO A 185 -15.57 15.67 -37.61
C PRO A 185 -16.16 14.75 -38.69
N GLU A 186 -17.31 15.14 -39.26
CA GLU A 186 -17.99 14.42 -40.35
C GLU A 186 -17.27 14.55 -41.71
N GLY A 187 -16.31 15.46 -41.80
CA GLY A 187 -15.50 15.69 -43.01
C GLY A 187 -15.96 16.85 -43.89
N SER A 188 -17.07 17.50 -43.54
CA SER A 188 -17.54 18.70 -44.21
C SER A 188 -16.68 19.93 -43.93
N LEU A 189 -16.71 20.87 -44.87
CA LEU A 189 -15.95 22.12 -44.83
C LEU A 189 -16.89 23.31 -44.66
N VAL A 190 -16.53 24.20 -43.73
CA VAL A 190 -17.27 25.42 -43.41
C VAL A 190 -16.30 26.58 -43.23
N HIS A 191 -16.76 27.82 -43.38
CA HIS A 191 -15.96 28.97 -42.96
C HIS A 191 -15.81 28.97 -41.43
N TYR A 192 -14.66 29.43 -40.93
CA TYR A 192 -14.43 29.56 -39.49
C TYR A 192 -15.50 30.44 -38.80
N GLY A 193 -15.89 31.54 -39.43
CA GLY A 193 -16.94 32.42 -38.93
C GLY A 193 -18.32 31.74 -38.87
N CYS A 194 -18.68 30.95 -39.88
CA CYS A 194 -19.95 30.19 -39.88
C CYS A 194 -19.97 29.12 -38.78
N HIS A 195 -18.83 28.48 -38.51
CA HIS A 195 -18.72 27.51 -37.42
C HIS A 195 -18.91 28.17 -36.05
N LEU A 196 -18.26 29.31 -35.80
CA LEU A 196 -18.43 30.06 -34.55
C LEU A 196 -19.87 30.52 -34.34
N ALA A 197 -20.54 30.98 -35.40
CA ALA A 197 -21.95 31.38 -35.33
C ALA A 197 -22.89 30.23 -34.94
N GLN A 198 -22.59 28.99 -35.37
CA GLN A 198 -23.38 27.82 -34.95
C GLN A 198 -23.11 27.37 -33.51
N VAL A 199 -21.87 27.52 -33.02
CA VAL A 199 -21.48 27.05 -31.68
C VAL A 199 -21.85 28.05 -30.58
N GLY A 200 -21.96 29.34 -30.92
CA GLY A 200 -22.31 30.41 -29.97
C GLY A 200 -23.81 30.56 -29.65
N ASP A 201 -24.70 29.83 -30.34
CA ASP A 201 -26.16 29.85 -30.14
C ASP A 201 -26.67 28.73 -29.20
N HIS A 202 -25.76 28.04 -28.49
CA HIS A 202 -26.07 27.01 -27.49
C HIS A 202 -25.50 27.33 -26.11
#